data_AF-A0A2E6H8Z9-F1
#
_entry.id   AF-A0A2E6H8Z9-F1
#
_cell.length_a   1.000
_cell.length_b   1.000
_cell.length_c   1.000
_cell.angle_alpha   90.00
_cell.angle_beta   90.00
_cell.angle_gamma   90.00
#
_symmetry.space_group_name_H-M   'P 1'
#
loop_
_entity.id
_entity.type
_entity.pdbx_description
1 polymer ?
#
loop_
_entity_poly.entity_id
_entity_poly.type
_entity_poly.pdbx_seq_one_letter_code
_entity_poly.pdbx_strand_id
1 'polypeptide(L)'
;MRKHLAIFALWGLIVSSVSAYADDQDRNKSIGSGAKHLVDMLISDAGVASALGKSGIRGQAATHVKRSVKNSLVALYGGNGVPSKRQLARALQGLPSKGKDGRIVRELKVLLNKKEADLTKGDFVDAVNNLIYLANRYGLKSTSVLACAQCVSDSLAKSGFKFTMELVENKQSQKVLTSVLPQNPRDLRNYISKEMKGFGGSGKDFDKLVGAEEERALALFLGLNKYGSKSQKAFIEAVKEVSGGKLVDSKNPHKLWKLFADDASSAELEGWTKLLKEVNAEAKASKISKKDAFYKVLTKKAGDDANMTSRIDTLKAKRCFFQ
;
A
#
# COMPACT_ATOMS: atom_id res chain seq x y z
N MET A 1 -1.02 32.77 -6.06
CA MET A 1 -2.00 31.65 -6.02
C MET A 1 -1.48 30.29 -6.51
N ARG A 2 -0.54 30.17 -7.46
CA ARG A 2 -0.03 28.85 -7.97
C ARG A 2 1.00 28.11 -7.08
N LYS A 3 1.49 28.70 -5.98
CA LYS A 3 2.48 28.05 -5.07
C LYS A 3 1.85 27.15 -4.00
N HIS A 4 0.55 27.25 -3.75
CA HIS A 4 -0.12 26.50 -2.68
C HIS A 4 -0.64 25.12 -3.12
N LEU A 5 -0.88 24.87 -4.41
CA LEU A 5 -1.44 23.59 -4.89
C LEU A 5 -0.51 22.37 -4.67
N ALA A 6 0.81 22.53 -4.80
CA ALA A 6 1.75 21.44 -4.52
C ALA A 6 1.84 21.11 -3.00
N ILE A 7 1.50 22.08 -2.14
CA ILE A 7 1.43 21.95 -0.68
C ILE A 7 0.04 21.44 -0.24
N PHE A 8 -0.95 21.29 -1.13
CA PHE A 8 -2.18 20.57 -0.78
C PHE A 8 -2.10 19.10 -1.21
N ALA A 9 -1.49 18.84 -2.37
CA ALA A 9 -1.22 17.50 -2.91
C ALA A 9 -0.38 16.59 -2.00
N LEU A 10 0.68 17.13 -1.38
CA LEU A 10 1.52 16.36 -0.45
C LEU A 10 0.82 16.09 0.90
N TRP A 11 -0.21 16.86 1.23
CA TRP A 11 -0.65 17.05 2.62
C TRP A 11 -2.08 16.59 2.90
N GLY A 12 -2.85 16.24 1.87
CA GLY A 12 -4.12 15.51 2.00
C GLY A 12 -3.96 14.08 2.53
N LEU A 13 -2.75 13.51 2.46
CA LEU A 13 -2.45 12.12 2.87
C LEU A 13 -2.06 11.95 4.35
N ILE A 14 -1.93 13.03 5.14
CA ILE A 14 -1.39 12.93 6.50
C ILE A 14 -2.32 13.67 7.46
N VAL A 15 -3.41 13.01 7.85
CA VAL A 15 -4.29 13.44 8.94
C VAL A 15 -3.97 12.68 10.22
N SER A 16 -3.86 13.47 11.28
CA SER A 16 -3.31 13.29 12.63
C SER A 16 -3.93 12.16 13.48
N SER A 17 -3.16 11.59 14.42
CA SER A 17 -3.20 12.02 15.83
C SER A 17 -2.29 11.17 16.74
N VAL A 18 -1.64 11.87 17.67
CA VAL A 18 -0.82 11.36 18.78
C VAL A 18 -1.72 10.78 19.86
N SER A 19 -1.47 9.54 20.30
CA SER A 19 -1.49 9.11 21.71
C SER A 19 -1.29 7.58 21.85
N ALA A 20 -0.58 7.19 22.91
CA ALA A 20 -0.34 5.87 23.54
C ALA A 20 0.05 4.65 22.66
N TYR A 21 1.07 3.92 23.14
CA TYR A 21 1.43 2.57 22.69
C TYR A 21 0.27 1.61 22.99
N ALA A 22 -0.17 0.83 22.00
CA ALA A 22 -1.06 -0.30 22.26
C ALA A 22 -0.20 -1.47 22.76
N ASP A 23 -0.36 -1.78 24.03
CA ASP A 23 0.30 -2.89 24.72
C ASP A 23 -0.21 -4.25 24.18
N ASP A 24 0.65 -5.27 24.16
CA ASP A 24 0.38 -6.60 23.58
C ASP A 24 -0.84 -7.31 24.22
N GLN A 25 -1.25 -6.83 25.40
CA GLN A 25 -2.45 -7.27 26.12
C GLN A 25 -3.78 -7.06 25.36
N ASP A 26 -3.84 -6.13 24.39
CA ASP A 26 -5.08 -5.84 23.66
C ASP A 26 -5.37 -6.87 22.54
N ARG A 27 -4.37 -7.64 22.10
CA ARG A 27 -4.51 -8.61 21.00
C ARG A 27 -5.38 -9.81 21.34
N ASN A 28 -5.36 -10.26 22.59
CA ASN A 28 -6.05 -11.48 23.03
C ASN A 28 -7.53 -11.25 23.40
N LYS A 29 -8.04 -10.03 23.28
CA LYS A 29 -9.45 -9.72 23.59
C LYS A 29 -10.38 -10.39 22.58
N SER A 30 -11.44 -11.01 23.10
CA SER A 30 -12.49 -11.61 22.28
C SER A 30 -13.29 -10.56 21.53
N ILE A 31 -13.67 -10.85 20.29
CA ILE A 31 -14.36 -9.92 19.38
C ILE A 31 -15.77 -10.36 18.98
N GLY A 32 -16.44 -11.20 19.80
CA GLY A 32 -17.73 -11.82 19.47
C GLY A 32 -18.69 -10.92 18.66
N SER A 33 -19.13 -11.26 17.44
CA SER A 33 -20.02 -10.42 16.63
C SER A 33 -21.45 -10.96 16.45
N GLY A 34 -21.82 -12.09 17.06
CA GLY A 34 -23.06 -12.84 16.79
C GLY A 34 -23.02 -13.75 15.56
N ALA A 35 -21.85 -13.88 14.92
CA ALA A 35 -21.56 -14.78 13.83
C ALA A 35 -21.13 -16.18 14.31
N LYS A 36 -21.26 -17.20 13.46
CA LYS A 36 -20.81 -18.55 13.84
C LYS A 36 -19.29 -18.71 13.71
N HIS A 37 -18.70 -18.11 12.68
CA HIS A 37 -17.28 -18.18 12.37
C HIS A 37 -16.76 -16.85 11.80
N LEU A 38 -15.45 -16.64 11.78
CA LEU A 38 -14.85 -15.42 11.24
C LEU A 38 -15.25 -15.14 9.79
N VAL A 39 -15.40 -16.18 8.96
CA VAL A 39 -15.82 -16.01 7.56
C VAL A 39 -17.18 -15.34 7.43
N ASP A 40 -18.12 -15.61 8.34
CA ASP A 40 -19.43 -14.93 8.37
C ASP A 40 -19.28 -13.43 8.64
N MET A 41 -18.33 -13.07 9.50
CA MET A 41 -18.04 -11.68 9.82
C MET A 41 -17.47 -10.96 8.60
N LEU A 42 -16.48 -11.55 7.92
CA LEU A 42 -15.75 -10.89 6.84
C LEU A 42 -16.58 -10.70 5.56
N ILE A 43 -17.51 -11.61 5.26
CA ILE A 43 -18.34 -11.52 4.06
C ILE A 43 -19.56 -10.60 4.22
N SER A 44 -19.74 -9.96 5.39
CA SER A 44 -20.85 -9.04 5.64
C SER A 44 -20.36 -7.70 6.17
N ASP A 45 -20.87 -6.60 5.62
CA ASP A 45 -20.48 -5.25 6.05
C ASP A 45 -20.76 -5.01 7.54
N ALA A 46 -21.88 -5.55 8.05
CA ALA A 46 -22.25 -5.49 9.46
C ALA A 46 -21.31 -6.30 10.36
N GLY A 47 -20.91 -7.50 9.93
CA GLY A 47 -19.95 -8.34 10.66
C GLY A 47 -18.59 -7.69 10.79
N VAL A 48 -18.06 -7.15 9.68
CA VAL A 48 -16.79 -6.39 9.69
C VAL A 48 -16.91 -5.16 10.59
N ALA A 49 -18.01 -4.39 10.50
CA ALA A 49 -18.22 -3.22 11.35
C ALA A 49 -18.25 -3.56 12.85
N SER A 50 -18.92 -4.65 13.22
CA SER A 50 -19.00 -5.14 14.59
C SER A 50 -17.61 -5.54 15.12
N ALA A 51 -16.86 -6.34 14.35
CA ALA A 51 -15.50 -6.76 14.71
C ALA A 51 -14.54 -5.56 14.88
N LEU A 52 -14.63 -4.57 14.00
CA LEU A 52 -13.85 -3.33 14.09
C LEU A 52 -14.21 -2.51 15.32
N GLY A 53 -15.51 -2.32 15.59
CA GLY A 53 -15.98 -1.58 16.75
C GLY A 53 -15.50 -2.19 18.07
N LYS A 54 -15.52 -3.53 18.16
CA LYS A 54 -15.00 -4.30 19.31
C LYS A 54 -13.48 -4.28 19.41
N SER A 55 -12.80 -4.14 18.28
CA SER A 55 -11.35 -3.95 18.23
C SER A 55 -10.90 -2.51 18.53
N GLY A 56 -11.84 -1.59 18.80
CA GLY A 56 -11.58 -0.18 19.07
C GLY A 56 -11.33 0.67 17.82
N ILE A 57 -11.56 0.13 16.63
CA ILE A 57 -11.28 0.79 15.35
C ILE A 57 -12.57 1.48 14.89
N ARG A 58 -12.54 2.81 14.80
CA ARG A 58 -13.71 3.64 14.54
C ARG A 58 -13.42 4.72 13.49
N GLY A 59 -14.47 5.43 13.05
CA GLY A 59 -14.36 6.55 12.12
C GLY A 59 -13.75 6.16 10.77
N GLN A 60 -12.89 7.03 10.23
CA GLN A 60 -12.27 6.82 8.91
C GLN A 60 -11.44 5.54 8.84
N ALA A 61 -10.70 5.20 9.90
CA ALA A 61 -9.93 3.96 9.96
C ALA A 61 -10.80 2.71 9.75
N ALA A 62 -11.99 2.67 10.38
CA ALA A 62 -12.94 1.58 10.17
C ALA A 62 -13.49 1.55 8.74
N THR A 63 -13.75 2.72 8.15
CA THR A 63 -14.19 2.83 6.75
C THR A 63 -13.13 2.26 5.78
N HIS A 64 -11.85 2.60 5.98
CA HIS A 64 -10.75 2.06 5.17
C HIS A 64 -10.62 0.54 5.28
N VAL A 65 -10.72 -0.02 6.50
CA VAL A 65 -10.63 -1.49 6.67
C VAL A 65 -11.83 -2.19 6.05
N LYS A 66 -13.06 -1.70 6.25
CA LYS A 66 -14.26 -2.27 5.60
C LYS A 66 -14.10 -2.30 4.07
N ARG A 67 -13.67 -1.18 3.49
CA ARG A 67 -13.42 -1.09 2.04
C ARG A 67 -12.33 -2.06 1.60
N SER A 68 -11.21 -2.12 2.34
CA SER A 68 -10.10 -3.03 2.03
C SER A 68 -10.56 -4.49 2.05
N VAL A 69 -11.29 -4.92 3.08
CA VAL A 69 -11.84 -6.29 3.17
C VAL A 69 -12.75 -6.58 1.98
N LYS A 70 -13.71 -5.70 1.69
CA LYS A 70 -14.63 -5.84 0.56
C LYS A 70 -13.87 -5.98 -0.76
N ASN A 71 -12.94 -5.06 -1.04
CA ASN A 71 -12.14 -5.08 -2.25
C ASN A 71 -11.31 -6.36 -2.34
N SER A 72 -10.74 -6.84 -1.23
CA SER A 72 -9.90 -8.04 -1.22
C SER A 72 -10.69 -9.29 -1.51
N LEU A 73 -11.89 -9.41 -0.95
CA LEU A 73 -12.81 -10.50 -1.24
C LEU A 73 -13.24 -10.52 -2.70
N VAL A 74 -13.61 -9.35 -3.24
CA VAL A 74 -13.99 -9.17 -4.64
C VAL A 74 -12.83 -9.55 -5.57
N ALA A 75 -11.63 -9.05 -5.30
CA ALA A 75 -10.43 -9.33 -6.10
C ALA A 75 -10.04 -10.81 -6.10
N LEU A 76 -10.08 -11.49 -4.96
CA LEU A 76 -9.77 -12.92 -4.87
C LEU A 76 -10.80 -13.78 -5.60
N TYR A 77 -12.09 -13.43 -5.51
CA TYR A 77 -13.15 -14.16 -6.19
C TYR A 77 -13.21 -13.85 -7.69
N GLY A 78 -12.84 -12.64 -8.11
CA GLY A 78 -12.91 -12.19 -9.51
C GLY A 78 -14.32 -11.86 -10.01
N GLY A 79 -15.26 -11.58 -9.09
CA GLY A 79 -16.65 -11.21 -9.41
C GLY A 79 -16.95 -9.73 -9.20
N ASN A 80 -18.23 -9.34 -9.34
CA ASN A 80 -18.67 -7.94 -9.16
C ASN A 80 -19.16 -7.63 -7.73
N GLY A 81 -19.03 -8.57 -6.80
CA GLY A 81 -19.58 -8.46 -5.46
C GLY A 81 -18.89 -9.37 -4.46
N VAL A 82 -19.24 -9.20 -3.19
CA VAL A 82 -18.68 -10.01 -2.09
C VAL A 82 -19.08 -11.49 -2.29
N PRO A 83 -18.12 -12.42 -2.28
CA PRO A 83 -18.39 -13.83 -2.47
C PRO A 83 -19.12 -14.44 -1.27
N SER A 84 -19.93 -15.46 -1.55
CA SER A 84 -20.39 -16.41 -0.51
C SER A 84 -19.22 -17.20 0.07
N LYS A 85 -19.43 -17.84 1.24
CA LYS A 85 -18.43 -18.74 1.85
C LYS A 85 -17.88 -19.79 0.89
N ARG A 86 -18.78 -20.43 0.11
CA ARG A 86 -18.40 -21.48 -0.86
C ARG A 86 -17.57 -20.91 -2.01
N GLN A 87 -17.86 -19.68 -2.45
CA GLN A 87 -17.07 -19.00 -3.47
C GLN A 87 -15.69 -18.62 -2.94
N LEU A 88 -15.62 -18.04 -1.74
CA LEU A 88 -14.33 -17.70 -1.12
C LEU A 88 -13.46 -18.94 -0.86
N ALA A 89 -14.05 -20.03 -0.36
CA ALA A 89 -13.33 -21.28 -0.14
C ALA A 89 -12.73 -21.83 -1.44
N ARG A 90 -13.49 -21.80 -2.55
CA ARG A 90 -13.00 -22.21 -3.88
C ARG A 90 -11.88 -21.29 -4.38
N ALA A 91 -12.04 -19.96 -4.22
CA ALA A 91 -11.00 -19.00 -4.59
C ALA A 91 -9.68 -19.30 -3.85
N LEU A 92 -9.74 -19.56 -2.53
CA LEU A 92 -8.57 -19.92 -1.72
C LEU A 92 -8.01 -21.32 -2.01
N GLN A 93 -8.77 -22.23 -2.64
CA GLN A 93 -8.26 -23.52 -3.10
C GLN A 93 -7.42 -23.39 -4.37
N GLY A 94 -7.73 -22.41 -5.23
CA GLY A 94 -6.95 -22.11 -6.43
C GLY A 94 -5.61 -21.43 -6.18
N LEU A 95 -5.33 -21.01 -4.94
CA LEU A 95 -4.09 -20.37 -4.55
C LEU A 95 -2.98 -21.38 -4.22
N PRO A 96 -1.69 -20.98 -4.25
CA PRO A 96 -0.58 -21.89 -3.95
C PRO A 96 -0.71 -22.59 -2.59
N SER A 97 -0.31 -23.85 -2.55
CA SER A 97 -0.35 -24.69 -1.33
C SER A 97 1.01 -24.85 -0.65
N LYS A 98 2.11 -24.43 -1.29
CA LYS A 98 3.50 -24.56 -0.78
C LYS A 98 4.18 -23.20 -0.65
N GLY A 99 5.32 -23.18 0.05
CA GLY A 99 6.13 -21.98 0.26
C GLY A 99 5.50 -20.96 1.22
N LYS A 100 6.03 -19.73 1.20
CA LYS A 100 5.58 -18.61 2.05
C LYS A 100 4.10 -18.30 1.81
N ASP A 101 3.70 -18.18 0.55
CA ASP A 101 2.32 -17.85 0.18
C ASP A 101 1.35 -18.97 0.57
N GLY A 102 1.73 -20.25 0.39
CA GLY A 102 0.91 -21.38 0.82
C GLY A 102 0.74 -21.47 2.35
N ARG A 103 1.70 -20.98 3.13
CA ARG A 103 1.55 -20.84 4.59
C ARG A 103 0.45 -19.82 4.93
N ILE A 104 0.49 -18.65 4.30
CA ILE A 104 -0.51 -17.59 4.48
C ILE A 104 -1.91 -18.08 4.08
N VAL A 105 -2.03 -18.85 3.00
CA VAL A 105 -3.31 -19.47 2.59
C VAL A 105 -3.84 -20.43 3.66
N ARG A 106 -2.99 -21.28 4.23
CA ARG A 106 -3.41 -22.22 5.30
C ARG A 106 -3.81 -21.48 6.57
N GLU A 107 -3.02 -20.51 7.00
CA GLU A 107 -3.31 -19.68 8.17
C GLU A 107 -4.65 -18.97 8.00
N LEU A 108 -4.89 -18.33 6.85
CA LEU A 108 -6.18 -17.70 6.57
C LEU A 108 -7.33 -18.71 6.60
N LYS A 109 -7.18 -19.90 6.00
CA LYS A 109 -8.22 -20.95 6.05
C LYS A 109 -8.53 -21.40 7.48
N VAL A 110 -7.53 -21.50 8.35
CA VAL A 110 -7.72 -21.82 9.77
C VAL A 110 -8.49 -20.70 10.46
N LEU A 111 -8.04 -19.45 10.31
CA LEU A 111 -8.68 -18.28 10.92
C LEU A 111 -10.15 -18.12 10.49
N LEU A 112 -10.43 -18.28 9.19
CA LEU A 112 -11.78 -18.17 8.63
C LEU A 112 -12.78 -19.18 9.23
N ASN A 113 -12.29 -20.36 9.63
CA ASN A 113 -13.09 -21.42 10.25
C ASN A 113 -13.05 -21.37 11.78
N LYS A 114 -12.35 -20.42 12.39
CA LYS A 114 -12.33 -20.26 13.83
C LYS A 114 -13.71 -19.79 14.30
N LYS A 115 -14.21 -20.44 15.35
CA LYS A 115 -15.50 -20.10 15.96
C LYS A 115 -15.42 -18.75 16.62
N GLU A 116 -16.54 -18.05 16.66
CA GLU A 116 -16.61 -16.73 17.27
C GLU A 116 -16.11 -16.66 18.71
N ALA A 117 -16.50 -17.64 19.55
CA ALA A 117 -16.12 -17.65 20.96
C ALA A 117 -14.60 -17.65 21.16
N ASP A 118 -13.86 -18.20 20.20
CA ASP A 118 -12.40 -18.35 20.25
C ASP A 118 -11.66 -17.25 19.47
N LEU A 119 -12.39 -16.31 18.84
CA LEU A 119 -11.81 -15.25 18.02
C LEU A 119 -11.30 -14.11 18.88
N THR A 120 -10.01 -13.82 18.73
CA THR A 120 -9.35 -12.66 19.30
C THR A 120 -9.25 -11.51 18.31
N LYS A 121 -8.96 -10.30 18.80
CA LYS A 121 -8.61 -9.14 17.97
C LYS A 121 -7.43 -9.46 17.06
N GLY A 122 -6.40 -10.15 17.58
CA GLY A 122 -5.25 -10.60 16.81
C GLY A 122 -5.65 -11.49 15.63
N ASP A 123 -6.50 -12.49 15.85
CA ASP A 123 -6.99 -13.39 14.80
C ASP A 123 -7.66 -12.64 13.65
N PHE A 124 -8.50 -11.64 13.98
CA PHE A 124 -9.19 -10.82 12.98
C PHE A 124 -8.20 -9.96 12.19
N VAL A 125 -7.29 -9.27 12.87
CA VAL A 125 -6.27 -8.43 12.22
C VAL A 125 -5.39 -9.28 11.30
N ASP A 126 -4.94 -10.46 11.76
CA ASP A 126 -4.11 -11.36 10.97
C ASP A 126 -4.88 -11.94 9.77
N ALA A 127 -6.17 -12.25 9.93
CA ALA A 127 -7.01 -12.67 8.82
C ALA A 127 -7.18 -11.57 7.77
N VAL A 128 -7.42 -10.32 8.20
CA VAL A 128 -7.54 -9.18 7.27
C VAL A 128 -6.21 -8.92 6.54
N ASN A 129 -5.08 -8.93 7.26
CA ASN A 129 -3.76 -8.78 6.66
C ASN A 129 -3.47 -9.88 5.62
N ASN A 130 -3.75 -11.14 5.96
CA ASN A 130 -3.56 -12.29 5.07
C ASN A 130 -4.47 -12.21 3.84
N LEU A 131 -5.72 -11.79 4.04
CA LEU A 131 -6.69 -11.60 2.97
C LEU A 131 -6.22 -10.51 1.99
N ILE A 132 -5.79 -9.34 2.49
CA ILE A 132 -5.28 -8.23 1.68
C ILE A 132 -4.02 -8.65 0.92
N TYR A 133 -3.09 -9.33 1.59
CA TYR A 133 -1.86 -9.82 0.96
C TYR A 133 -2.17 -10.74 -0.23
N LEU A 134 -3.01 -11.75 -0.01
CA LEU A 134 -3.37 -12.71 -1.06
C LEU A 134 -4.16 -12.04 -2.19
N ALA A 135 -5.08 -11.12 -1.87
CA ALA A 135 -5.84 -10.39 -2.87
C ALA A 135 -4.96 -9.49 -3.74
N ASN A 136 -4.00 -8.78 -3.15
CA ASN A 136 -3.07 -7.96 -3.91
C ASN A 136 -2.20 -8.83 -4.84
N ARG A 137 -1.71 -9.97 -4.34
CA ARG A 137 -0.77 -10.84 -5.07
C ARG A 137 -1.44 -11.71 -6.13
N TYR A 138 -2.64 -12.25 -5.85
CA TYR A 138 -3.32 -13.24 -6.71
C TYR A 138 -4.69 -12.79 -7.22
N GLY A 139 -5.16 -11.61 -6.83
CA GLY A 139 -6.49 -11.12 -7.19
C GLY A 139 -6.65 -10.95 -8.69
N LEU A 140 -7.74 -11.50 -9.22
CA LEU A 140 -8.11 -11.49 -10.62
C LEU A 140 -8.68 -10.12 -11.00
N LYS A 141 -8.13 -9.49 -12.04
CA LYS A 141 -8.62 -8.20 -12.58
C LYS A 141 -8.69 -7.08 -11.52
N SER A 142 -7.85 -7.14 -10.49
CA SER A 142 -7.85 -6.12 -9.46
C SER A 142 -7.31 -4.79 -10.00
N THR A 143 -8.15 -3.77 -9.91
CA THR A 143 -7.80 -2.35 -10.07
C THR A 143 -7.30 -1.75 -8.76
N SER A 144 -7.10 -2.57 -7.73
CA SER A 144 -6.59 -2.14 -6.44
C SER A 144 -5.08 -2.35 -6.32
N VAL A 145 -4.45 -1.45 -5.58
CA VAL A 145 -3.04 -1.56 -5.19
C VAL A 145 -2.95 -1.45 -3.67
N LEU A 146 -1.95 -2.13 -3.12
CA LEU A 146 -1.70 -2.14 -1.70
C LEU A 146 -1.08 -0.83 -1.24
N ALA A 147 -1.73 -0.17 -0.27
CA ALA A 147 -1.25 1.01 0.41
C ALA A 147 -0.76 0.65 1.82
N CYS A 148 0.20 1.43 2.34
CA CYS A 148 0.73 1.21 3.68
C CYS A 148 -0.28 1.65 4.73
N ALA A 149 -0.62 0.79 5.69
CA ALA A 149 -1.59 1.16 6.75
C ALA A 149 -1.10 2.36 7.56
N GLN A 150 0.21 2.50 7.78
CA GLN A 150 0.78 3.64 8.49
C GLN A 150 0.69 4.96 7.69
N CYS A 151 0.64 4.89 6.36
CA CYS A 151 0.38 6.07 5.53
C CYS A 151 -1.09 6.50 5.59
N VAL A 152 -2.01 5.56 5.84
CA VAL A 152 -3.45 5.84 5.90
C VAL A 152 -3.91 6.21 7.31
N SER A 153 -3.38 5.55 8.34
CA SER A 153 -3.75 5.79 9.73
C SER A 153 -2.75 5.16 10.71
N ASP A 154 -2.18 6.00 11.58
CA ASP A 154 -1.36 5.52 12.70
C ASP A 154 -2.15 4.60 13.66
N SER A 155 -3.45 4.82 13.80
CA SER A 155 -4.34 3.97 14.60
C SER A 155 -4.45 2.55 14.01
N LEU A 156 -4.52 2.42 12.69
CA LEU A 156 -4.54 1.12 12.01
C LEU A 156 -3.21 0.39 12.18
N ALA A 157 -2.10 1.09 11.97
CA ALA A 157 -0.76 0.51 12.15
C ALA A 157 -0.55 0.00 13.59
N LYS A 158 -0.95 0.80 14.60
CA LYS A 158 -0.91 0.40 16.02
C LYS A 158 -1.81 -0.79 16.33
N SER A 159 -2.93 -0.92 15.62
CA SER A 159 -3.84 -2.06 15.76
C SER A 159 -3.35 -3.32 15.03
N GLY A 160 -2.15 -3.30 14.45
CA GLY A 160 -1.52 -4.44 13.79
C GLY A 160 -1.86 -4.60 12.31
N PHE A 161 -2.65 -3.69 11.72
CA PHE A 161 -2.87 -3.69 10.27
C PHE A 161 -1.58 -3.28 9.58
N LYS A 162 -1.13 -4.10 8.64
CA LYS A 162 0.11 -3.84 7.89
C LYS A 162 -0.19 -3.01 6.65
N PHE A 163 -1.32 -3.30 6.01
CA PHE A 163 -1.65 -2.74 4.70
C PHE A 163 -3.15 -2.48 4.58
N THR A 164 -3.50 -1.56 3.69
CA THR A 164 -4.86 -1.36 3.18
C THR A 164 -4.89 -1.65 1.68
N MET A 165 -6.08 -1.89 1.13
CA MET A 165 -6.25 -2.15 -0.29
C MET A 165 -7.19 -1.11 -0.89
N GLU A 166 -6.62 -0.17 -1.63
CA GLU A 166 -7.37 0.96 -2.19
C GLU A 166 -7.63 0.73 -3.68
N LEU A 167 -8.81 1.15 -4.14
CA LEU A 167 -9.15 1.14 -5.55
C LEU A 167 -8.42 2.30 -6.22
N VAL A 168 -7.74 2.03 -7.33
CA VAL A 168 -7.17 3.11 -8.15
C VAL A 168 -8.30 3.67 -9.00
N GLU A 169 -8.66 4.95 -8.87
CA GLU A 169 -9.71 5.60 -9.65
C GLU A 169 -9.21 6.06 -11.03
N ASN A 170 -7.90 6.35 -11.17
CA ASN A 170 -7.34 6.78 -12.44
C ASN A 170 -7.54 5.73 -13.55
N LYS A 171 -8.35 6.06 -14.57
CA LYS A 171 -8.68 5.18 -15.70
C LYS A 171 -7.45 4.61 -16.43
N GLN A 172 -6.39 5.39 -16.59
CA GLN A 172 -5.18 4.93 -17.27
C GLN A 172 -4.42 3.92 -16.41
N SER A 173 -4.31 4.17 -15.10
CA SER A 173 -3.74 3.21 -14.16
C SER A 173 -4.56 1.93 -14.09
N GLN A 174 -5.90 2.03 -14.04
CA GLN A 174 -6.79 0.87 -14.11
C GLN A 174 -6.58 0.06 -15.39
N LYS A 175 -6.44 0.72 -16.54
CA LYS A 175 -6.14 0.07 -17.83
C LYS A 175 -4.81 -0.67 -17.78
N VAL A 176 -3.76 -0.08 -17.20
CA VAL A 176 -2.48 -0.77 -17.02
C VAL A 176 -2.63 -1.98 -16.10
N LEU A 177 -3.25 -1.81 -14.92
CA LEU A 177 -3.46 -2.89 -13.95
C LEU A 177 -4.24 -4.08 -14.50
N THR A 178 -5.22 -3.83 -15.38
CA THR A 178 -6.16 -4.87 -15.85
C THR A 178 -5.82 -5.44 -17.21
N SER A 179 -5.21 -4.65 -18.10
CA SER A 179 -5.02 -5.00 -19.52
C SER A 179 -3.56 -5.10 -19.95
N VAL A 180 -2.62 -4.59 -19.14
CA VAL A 180 -1.18 -4.61 -19.46
C VAL A 180 -0.42 -5.54 -18.51
N LEU A 181 -0.69 -5.43 -17.21
CA LEU A 181 0.05 -6.20 -16.21
C LEU A 181 -0.42 -7.66 -16.18
N PRO A 182 0.52 -8.62 -16.17
CA PRO A 182 0.19 -10.02 -15.91
C PRO A 182 -0.47 -10.19 -14.53
N GLN A 183 -1.51 -11.01 -14.45
CA GLN A 183 -2.22 -11.26 -13.18
C GLN A 183 -1.59 -12.37 -12.34
N ASN A 184 -0.84 -13.29 -12.98
CA ASN A 184 -0.12 -14.34 -12.26
C ASN A 184 1.20 -13.78 -11.68
N PRO A 185 1.55 -14.04 -10.40
CA PRO A 185 2.77 -13.53 -9.79
C PRO A 185 4.08 -13.88 -10.52
N ARG A 186 4.18 -15.07 -11.11
CA ARG A 186 5.39 -15.49 -11.83
C ARG A 186 5.59 -14.62 -13.07
N ASP A 187 4.53 -14.42 -13.85
CA ASP A 187 4.57 -13.60 -15.05
C ASP A 187 4.73 -12.13 -14.72
N LEU A 188 4.13 -11.67 -13.61
CA LEU A 188 4.32 -10.32 -13.08
C LEU A 188 5.79 -10.07 -12.72
N ARG A 189 6.45 -11.03 -12.05
CA ARG A 189 7.88 -10.91 -11.73
C ARG A 189 8.77 -10.93 -12.96
N ASN A 190 8.41 -11.72 -13.99
CA ASN A 190 9.09 -11.69 -15.28
C ASN A 190 8.94 -10.33 -15.98
N TYR A 191 7.73 -9.77 -15.95
CA TYR A 191 7.44 -8.43 -16.45
C TYR A 191 8.29 -7.37 -15.74
N ILE A 192 8.29 -7.36 -14.40
CA ILE A 192 9.10 -6.44 -13.60
C ILE A 192 10.58 -6.58 -13.97
N SER A 193 11.11 -7.81 -14.01
CA SER A 193 12.52 -8.07 -14.33
C SER A 193 12.90 -7.56 -15.73
N LYS A 194 11.99 -7.65 -16.70
CA LYS A 194 12.19 -7.14 -18.06
C LYS A 194 12.22 -5.60 -18.07
N GLU A 195 11.22 -4.96 -17.49
CA GLU A 195 11.07 -3.50 -17.54
C GLU A 195 12.10 -2.78 -16.66
N MET A 196 12.54 -3.39 -15.55
CA MET A 196 13.58 -2.86 -14.66
C MET A 196 14.94 -2.66 -15.37
N LYS A 197 15.19 -3.32 -16.51
CA LYS A 197 16.38 -3.06 -17.34
C LYS A 197 16.45 -1.60 -17.79
N GLY A 198 15.30 -0.97 -18.07
CA GLY A 198 15.21 0.46 -18.44
C GLY A 198 15.46 1.43 -17.27
N PHE A 199 15.56 0.88 -16.05
CA PHE A 199 15.74 1.60 -14.79
C PHE A 199 17.02 1.19 -14.05
N GLY A 200 17.99 0.62 -14.77
CA GLY A 200 19.32 0.29 -14.26
C GLY A 200 19.36 -0.80 -13.18
N GLY A 201 18.26 -1.50 -12.94
CA GLY A 201 18.13 -2.49 -11.88
C GLY A 201 18.89 -3.78 -12.15
N SER A 202 19.44 -4.39 -11.10
CA SER A 202 19.96 -5.76 -11.09
C SER A 202 19.18 -6.59 -10.07
N GLY A 203 18.99 -7.89 -10.33
CA GLY A 203 18.07 -8.74 -9.56
C GLY A 203 18.42 -8.97 -8.09
N LYS A 204 19.66 -8.69 -7.64
CA LYS A 204 20.09 -8.96 -6.25
C LYS A 204 19.53 -7.98 -5.21
N ASP A 205 19.42 -6.70 -5.58
CA ASP A 205 18.86 -5.67 -4.68
C ASP A 205 17.34 -5.69 -4.68
N PHE A 206 16.74 -6.19 -5.76
CA PHE A 206 15.30 -6.36 -5.89
C PHE A 206 14.71 -7.20 -4.75
N ASP A 207 15.23 -8.41 -4.56
CA ASP A 207 14.69 -9.35 -3.55
C ASP A 207 14.89 -8.86 -2.10
N LYS A 208 15.82 -7.92 -1.88
CA LYS A 208 16.09 -7.32 -0.56
C LYS A 208 15.21 -6.11 -0.28
N LEU A 209 14.89 -5.31 -1.30
CA LEU A 209 14.28 -3.99 -1.13
C LEU A 209 12.80 -3.95 -1.53
N VAL A 210 12.35 -4.91 -2.34
CA VAL A 210 10.96 -5.01 -2.82
C VAL A 210 10.30 -6.26 -2.24
N GLY A 211 9.32 -6.04 -1.38
CA GLY A 211 8.50 -7.13 -0.84
C GLY A 211 7.62 -7.76 -1.91
N ALA A 212 7.26 -9.03 -1.70
CA ALA A 212 6.31 -9.78 -2.53
C ALA A 212 4.96 -9.05 -2.71
N GLU A 213 4.55 -8.32 -1.68
CA GLU A 213 3.34 -7.50 -1.63
C GLU A 213 3.48 -6.18 -2.41
N GLU A 214 4.70 -5.74 -2.72
CA GLU A 214 4.97 -4.48 -3.39
C GLU A 214 5.18 -4.64 -4.90
N GLU A 215 5.35 -5.89 -5.38
CA GLU A 215 5.58 -6.23 -6.80
C GLU A 215 4.51 -5.61 -7.72
N ARG A 216 3.23 -5.63 -7.32
CA ARG A 216 2.13 -5.07 -8.12
C ARG A 216 2.21 -3.55 -8.26
N ALA A 217 2.53 -2.85 -7.17
CA ALA A 217 2.73 -1.40 -7.19
C ALA A 217 3.93 -1.01 -8.06
N LEU A 218 5.03 -1.76 -7.96
CA LEU A 218 6.20 -1.54 -8.79
C LEU A 218 5.92 -1.84 -10.27
N ALA A 219 5.22 -2.92 -10.58
CA ALA A 219 4.81 -3.25 -11.93
C ALA A 219 3.91 -2.16 -12.53
N LEU A 220 3.00 -1.58 -11.74
CA LEU A 220 2.21 -0.43 -12.17
C LEU A 220 3.10 0.78 -12.51
N PHE A 221 4.04 1.14 -11.62
CA PHE A 221 5.01 2.21 -11.88
C PHE A 221 5.75 1.98 -13.21
N LEU A 222 6.27 0.76 -13.43
CA LEU A 222 7.00 0.41 -14.65
C LEU A 222 6.10 0.44 -15.89
N GLY A 223 4.87 -0.06 -15.80
CA GLY A 223 3.92 -0.04 -16.91
C GLY A 223 3.46 1.37 -17.29
N LEU A 224 3.29 2.25 -16.31
CA LEU A 224 2.96 3.66 -16.54
C LEU A 224 4.10 4.42 -17.24
N ASN A 225 5.34 3.95 -17.18
CA ASN A 225 6.43 4.56 -17.95
C ASN A 225 6.15 4.51 -19.46
N LYS A 226 5.58 3.40 -19.93
CA LYS A 226 5.26 3.18 -21.34
C LYS A 226 3.84 3.62 -21.69
N TYR A 227 2.89 3.22 -20.85
CA TYR A 227 1.46 3.34 -21.14
C TYR A 227 0.77 4.44 -20.33
N GLY A 228 1.46 5.16 -19.45
CA GLY A 228 0.85 6.21 -18.63
C GLY A 228 0.52 7.49 -19.41
N SER A 229 -0.23 8.36 -18.75
CA SER A 229 -0.48 9.73 -19.17
C SER A 229 0.81 10.56 -19.18
N LYS A 230 0.74 11.77 -19.73
CA LYS A 230 1.86 12.72 -19.73
C LYS A 230 2.34 13.05 -18.31
N SER A 231 1.42 13.30 -17.37
CA SER A 231 1.76 13.60 -15.97
C SER A 231 2.41 12.40 -15.27
N GLN A 232 1.89 11.19 -15.50
CA GLN A 232 2.47 9.96 -14.95
C GLN A 232 3.90 9.72 -15.46
N LYS A 233 4.12 9.86 -16.77
CA LYS A 233 5.46 9.73 -17.37
C LYS A 233 6.44 10.78 -16.85
N ALA A 234 6.00 12.03 -16.70
CA ALA A 234 6.83 13.10 -16.15
C ALA A 234 7.26 12.84 -14.70
N PHE A 235 6.35 12.32 -13.87
CA PHE A 235 6.67 11.93 -12.51
C PHE A 235 7.67 10.76 -12.49
N ILE A 236 7.46 9.73 -13.32
CA ILE A 236 8.36 8.56 -13.38
C ILE A 236 9.78 8.97 -13.73
N GLU A 237 9.94 9.88 -14.69
CA GLU A 237 11.26 10.41 -15.05
C GLU A 237 11.90 11.17 -13.88
N ALA A 238 11.13 11.99 -13.17
CA ALA A 238 11.63 12.69 -11.99
C ALA A 238 12.06 11.72 -10.87
N VAL A 239 11.33 10.61 -10.67
CA VAL A 239 11.75 9.55 -9.75
C VAL A 239 13.05 8.90 -10.22
N LYS A 240 13.17 8.58 -11.52
CA LYS A 240 14.38 7.99 -12.11
C LYS A 240 15.61 8.88 -11.92
N GLU A 241 15.45 10.19 -12.07
CA GLU A 241 16.51 11.16 -11.80
C GLU A 241 16.95 11.16 -10.33
N VAL A 242 15.99 11.11 -9.39
CA VAL A 242 16.27 11.00 -7.95
C VAL A 242 16.90 9.65 -7.61
N SER A 243 16.60 8.61 -8.39
CA SER A 243 17.20 7.27 -8.23
C SER A 243 18.67 7.21 -8.66
N GLY A 244 19.18 8.23 -9.37
CA GLY A 244 20.55 8.20 -9.90
C GLY A 244 20.75 7.13 -10.99
N GLY A 245 19.67 6.75 -11.68
CA GLY A 245 19.70 5.75 -12.74
C GLY A 245 19.38 4.32 -12.32
N LYS A 246 19.34 4.02 -11.01
CA LYS A 246 18.93 2.70 -10.47
C LYS A 246 17.73 2.83 -9.54
N LEU A 247 16.54 2.46 -10.01
CA LEU A 247 15.29 2.64 -9.27
C LEU A 247 15.25 1.88 -7.92
N VAL A 248 15.91 0.72 -7.89
CA VAL A 248 16.05 -0.12 -6.69
C VAL A 248 17.54 -0.35 -6.48
N ASP A 249 18.11 0.37 -5.52
CA ASP A 249 19.54 0.37 -5.21
C ASP A 249 19.76 0.43 -3.70
N SER A 250 20.57 -0.49 -3.17
CA SER A 250 20.96 -0.50 -1.76
C SER A 250 21.74 0.75 -1.33
N LYS A 251 22.40 1.46 -2.27
CA LYS A 251 23.10 2.73 -2.01
C LYS A 251 22.17 3.94 -1.93
N ASN A 252 20.96 3.84 -2.47
CA ASN A 252 19.93 4.88 -2.42
C ASN A 252 18.55 4.23 -2.25
N PRO A 253 18.29 3.61 -1.10
CA PRO A 253 17.13 2.74 -0.94
C PRO A 253 15.87 3.58 -0.74
N HIS A 254 15.20 3.94 -1.84
CA HIS A 254 13.97 4.73 -1.81
C HIS A 254 12.76 3.97 -2.36
N LYS A 255 11.58 4.41 -1.93
CA LYS A 255 10.27 3.87 -2.32
C LYS A 255 9.35 4.91 -2.96
N LEU A 256 9.91 6.00 -3.48
CA LEU A 256 9.17 7.06 -4.21
C LEU A 256 8.29 6.53 -5.36
N TRP A 257 8.65 5.38 -5.95
CA TRP A 257 7.83 4.72 -6.97
C TRP A 257 6.47 4.22 -6.45
N LYS A 258 6.29 4.09 -5.13
CA LYS A 258 5.02 3.71 -4.51
C LYS A 258 3.97 4.82 -4.49
N LEU A 259 4.35 6.07 -4.75
CA LEU A 259 3.40 7.21 -4.72
C LEU A 259 2.24 7.09 -5.71
N PHE A 260 2.35 6.28 -6.78
CA PHE A 260 1.21 5.99 -7.66
C PHE A 260 0.19 5.02 -7.08
N ALA A 261 0.58 4.21 -6.09
CA ALA A 261 -0.33 3.29 -5.42
C ALA A 261 -1.41 4.03 -4.62
N ASP A 262 -1.18 5.31 -4.33
CA ASP A 262 -2.05 6.16 -3.51
C ASP A 262 -3.09 6.96 -4.34
N ASP A 263 -3.34 6.54 -5.58
CA ASP A 263 -4.33 7.14 -6.50
C ASP A 263 -4.14 8.64 -6.78
N ALA A 264 -2.89 9.08 -6.90
CA ALA A 264 -2.57 10.48 -7.15
C ALA A 264 -3.18 11.01 -8.47
N SER A 265 -3.92 12.11 -8.35
CA SER A 265 -4.44 12.90 -9.45
C SER A 265 -3.32 13.51 -10.30
N SER A 266 -3.65 13.97 -11.52
CA SER A 266 -2.67 14.64 -12.38
C SER A 266 -2.02 15.86 -11.71
N ALA A 267 -2.79 16.64 -10.95
CA ALA A 267 -2.28 17.81 -10.25
C ALA A 267 -1.31 17.42 -9.11
N GLU A 268 -1.61 16.33 -8.40
CA GLU A 268 -0.71 15.79 -7.38
C GLU A 268 0.59 15.27 -7.99
N LEU A 269 0.50 14.54 -9.10
CA LEU A 269 1.67 14.05 -9.83
C LEU A 269 2.54 15.19 -10.35
N GLU A 270 1.96 16.28 -10.83
CA GLU A 270 2.69 17.48 -11.24
C GLU A 270 3.39 18.15 -10.06
N GLY A 271 2.71 18.27 -8.92
CA GLY A 271 3.29 18.79 -7.67
C GLY A 271 4.49 17.97 -7.22
N TRP A 272 4.35 16.65 -7.19
CA TRP A 272 5.44 15.73 -6.87
C TRP A 272 6.57 15.80 -7.89
N THR A 273 6.27 15.83 -9.19
CA THR A 273 7.27 15.96 -10.25
C THR A 273 8.13 17.21 -10.05
N LYS A 274 7.49 18.34 -9.76
CA LYS A 274 8.20 19.59 -9.49
C LYS A 274 9.09 19.49 -8.26
N LEU A 275 8.58 18.90 -7.17
CA LEU A 275 9.35 18.70 -5.94
C LEU A 275 10.58 17.83 -6.21
N LEU A 276 10.44 16.69 -6.89
CA LEU A 276 11.55 15.78 -7.18
C LEU A 276 12.62 16.42 -8.08
N LYS A 277 12.21 17.29 -9.01
CA LYS A 277 13.16 18.09 -9.82
C LYS A 277 13.93 19.09 -8.96
N GLU A 278 13.26 19.78 -8.04
CA GLU A 278 13.92 20.67 -7.07
C GLU A 278 14.91 19.89 -6.18
N VAL A 279 14.55 18.69 -5.74
CA VAL A 279 15.43 17.77 -4.99
C VAL A 279 16.65 17.39 -5.82
N ASN A 280 16.47 17.05 -7.09
CA ASN A 280 17.58 16.70 -7.98
C ASN A 280 18.55 17.89 -8.14
N ALA A 281 18.04 19.10 -8.32
CA ALA A 281 18.83 20.33 -8.42
C ALA A 281 19.56 20.65 -7.11
N GLU A 282 18.88 20.57 -5.98
CA GLU A 282 19.45 20.83 -4.64
C GLU A 282 20.59 19.85 -4.31
N ALA A 283 20.40 18.56 -4.60
CA ALA A 283 21.45 17.56 -4.40
C ALA A 283 22.72 17.86 -5.22
N LYS A 284 22.56 18.34 -6.46
CA LYS A 284 23.69 18.72 -7.33
C LYS A 284 24.39 19.99 -6.82
N ALA A 285 23.62 21.02 -6.51
CA ALA A 285 24.14 22.32 -6.07
C ALA A 285 24.87 22.21 -4.72
N SER A 286 24.26 21.52 -3.76
CA SER A 286 24.81 21.36 -2.40
C SER A 286 25.75 20.16 -2.24
N LYS A 287 25.94 19.34 -3.30
CA LYS A 287 26.75 18.10 -3.26
C LYS A 287 26.38 17.15 -2.10
N ILE A 288 25.08 17.02 -1.82
CA ILE A 288 24.55 16.15 -0.75
C ILE A 288 23.81 14.94 -1.34
N SER A 289 23.49 13.96 -0.50
CA SER A 289 22.71 12.79 -0.91
C SER A 289 21.30 13.21 -1.37
N LYS A 290 20.67 12.38 -2.22
CA LYS A 290 19.29 12.62 -2.69
C LYS A 290 18.28 12.60 -1.54
N LYS A 291 18.52 11.75 -0.53
CA LYS A 291 17.75 11.70 0.71
C LYS A 291 17.83 13.02 1.48
N ASP A 292 19.04 13.54 1.69
CA ASP A 292 19.23 14.79 2.43
C ASP A 292 18.65 15.99 1.66
N ALA A 293 18.83 16.02 0.34
CA ALA A 293 18.21 17.03 -0.51
C ALA A 293 16.67 16.96 -0.46
N PHE A 294 16.09 15.76 -0.41
CA PHE A 294 14.65 15.57 -0.30
C PHE A 294 14.09 16.23 0.96
N TYR A 295 14.66 15.91 2.13
CA TYR A 295 14.21 16.49 3.39
C TYR A 295 14.57 17.98 3.51
N LYS A 296 15.69 18.43 2.94
CA LYS A 296 16.05 19.86 2.90
C LYS A 296 15.05 20.69 2.10
N VAL A 297 14.65 20.21 0.92
CA VAL A 297 13.63 20.88 0.09
C VAL A 297 12.28 20.90 0.79
N LEU A 298 11.88 19.80 1.45
CA LEU A 298 10.65 19.78 2.25
C LEU A 298 10.69 20.79 3.40
N THR A 299 11.78 20.84 4.16
CA THR A 299 11.96 21.77 5.29
C THR A 299 11.91 23.22 4.81
N LYS A 300 12.59 23.54 3.69
CA LYS A 300 12.53 24.86 3.07
C LYS A 300 11.12 25.26 2.64
N LYS A 301 10.29 24.31 2.20
CA LYS A 301 8.90 24.55 1.82
C LYS A 301 7.96 24.69 3.03
N ALA A 302 8.25 24.00 4.13
CA ALA A 302 7.52 24.14 5.38
C ALA A 302 7.73 25.53 6.01
N GLY A 303 8.93 26.10 5.88
CA GLY A 303 9.26 27.39 6.49
C GLY A 303 9.09 27.32 8.02
N ASP A 304 8.38 28.28 8.60
CA ASP A 304 8.15 28.35 10.05
C ASP A 304 6.88 27.59 10.51
N ASP A 305 6.26 26.79 9.63
CA ASP A 305 5.10 25.98 10.00
C ASP A 305 5.52 24.78 10.87
N ALA A 306 5.26 24.89 12.17
CA ALA A 306 5.59 23.87 13.16
C ALA A 306 4.89 22.51 12.90
N ASN A 307 3.67 22.54 12.36
CA ASN A 307 2.93 21.32 12.03
C ASN A 307 3.57 20.62 10.83
N MET A 308 3.92 21.37 9.79
CA MET A 308 4.64 20.81 8.62
C MET A 308 6.01 20.26 9.01
N THR A 309 6.74 20.96 9.87
CA THR A 309 8.05 20.51 10.37
C THR A 309 7.93 19.19 11.12
N SER A 310 7.00 19.10 12.08
CA SER A 310 6.73 17.87 12.84
C SER A 310 6.35 16.68 11.94
N ARG A 311 5.59 16.93 10.87
CA ARG A 311 5.23 15.91 9.88
C ARG A 311 6.43 15.46 9.04
N ILE A 312 7.33 16.38 8.66
CA ILE A 312 8.57 16.03 7.96
C ILE A 312 9.45 15.15 8.84
N ASP A 313 9.58 15.49 10.12
CA ASP A 313 10.32 14.67 11.09
C ASP A 313 9.72 13.28 11.23
N THR A 314 8.39 13.20 11.25
CA THR A 314 7.66 11.92 11.26
C THR A 314 7.94 11.09 10.01
N LEU A 315 7.89 11.70 8.81
CA LEU A 315 8.22 11.03 7.54
C LEU A 315 9.65 10.52 7.50
N LYS A 316 10.59 11.28 8.10
CA LYS A 316 12.00 10.91 8.22
C LYS A 316 12.19 9.75 9.19
N ALA A 317 11.60 9.83 10.38
CA ALA A 317 11.70 8.79 11.41
C ALA A 317 11.07 7.46 10.96
N LYS A 318 9.92 7.52 10.27
CA LYS A 318 9.19 6.34 9.76
C LYS A 318 9.75 5.79 8.44
N ARG A 319 10.79 6.42 7.86
CA ARG A 319 11.44 5.96 6.61
C ARG A 319 10.45 5.78 5.45
N CYS A 320 9.45 6.65 5.35
CA CYS A 320 8.34 6.49 4.41
C CYS A 320 8.80 6.48 2.94
N PHE A 321 9.82 7.28 2.61
CA PHE A 321 10.32 7.41 1.24
C PHE A 321 11.74 6.88 1.05
N PHE A 322 12.57 6.91 2.08
CA PHE A 322 13.96 6.47 2.05
C PHE A 322 14.24 5.59 3.27
N GLN A 323 14.86 4.42 3.06
CA GLN A 323 15.24 3.47 4.11
C GLN A 323 16.50 3.86 4.87
#